data_AF-A0AAW8AP09-F1
#
_entry.id   AF-A0AAW8AP09-F1
#
_cell.length_a   1.000
_cell.length_b   1.000
_cell.length_c   1.000
_cell.angle_alpha   90.00
_cell.angle_beta   90.00
_cell.angle_gamma   90.00
#
_symmetry.space_group_name_H-M   'P 1'
#
loop_
_entity.id
_entity.type
_entity.pdbx_description
1 polymer ?
#
loop_
_entity_poly.entity_id
_entity_poly.type
_entity_poly.pdbx_seq_one_letter_code
_entity_poly.pdbx_strand_id
1 'polypeptide(L)' 'ASERAAFRQLIKISGIGPRMALGLLSGLSVAELAEAVSRQESGRLTKVPGIGKKTAERLLLELKGKLGPDLAAPAT' A
#
# COMPACT_ATOMS: atom_id res chain seq x y z
N ALA A 1 -7.54 0.68 -13.79
CA ALA A 1 -6.37 -0.11 -13.39
C ALA A 1 -6.74 -0.95 -12.18
N SER A 2 -6.63 -2.27 -12.30
CA SER A 2 -7.38 -3.24 -11.48
C SER A 2 -6.74 -3.46 -10.11
N GLU A 3 -7.53 -3.53 -9.03
CA GLU A 3 -7.08 -3.83 -7.64
C GLU A 3 -6.08 -4.99 -7.54
N ARG A 4 -6.14 -5.95 -8.48
CA ARG A 4 -5.16 -7.05 -8.62
C ARG A 4 -3.71 -6.58 -8.83
N ALA A 5 -3.48 -5.52 -9.61
CA ALA A 5 -2.13 -5.00 -9.85
C ALA A 5 -1.55 -4.39 -8.56
N ALA A 6 -2.36 -3.59 -7.87
CA ALA A 6 -2.00 -3.02 -6.57
C ALA A 6 -1.80 -4.09 -5.49
N PHE A 7 -2.66 -5.11 -5.47
CA PHE A 7 -2.49 -6.27 -4.59
C PHE A 7 -1.12 -6.90 -4.81
N ARG A 8 -0.77 -7.23 -6.07
CA ARG A 8 0.53 -7.84 -6.41
C ARG A 8 1.71 -6.97 -6.02
N GLN A 9 1.62 -5.64 -6.11
CA GLN A 9 2.65 -4.75 -5.61
C GLN A 9 2.74 -4.75 -4.08
N LEU A 10 1.60 -4.73 -3.38
CA LEU A 10 1.52 -4.78 -1.93
C LEU A 10 2.16 -6.06 -1.36
N ILE A 11 1.81 -7.24 -1.89
CA ILE A 11 2.42 -8.52 -1.44
C ILE A 11 3.89 -8.67 -1.85
N LYS A 12 4.40 -7.85 -2.79
CA LYS A 12 5.83 -7.82 -3.14
C LYS A 12 6.67 -7.10 -2.07
N ILE A 13 6.03 -6.34 -1.18
CA ILE A 13 6.69 -5.59 -0.11
C ILE A 13 7.00 -6.53 1.05
N SER A 14 8.26 -6.53 1.50
CA SER A 14 8.74 -7.41 2.56
C SER A 14 8.09 -7.07 3.90
N GLY A 15 7.19 -7.94 4.36
CA GLY A 15 6.42 -7.77 5.60
C GLY A 15 4.93 -7.50 5.38
N ILE A 16 4.46 -7.42 4.13
CA ILE A 16 3.03 -7.42 3.80
C ILE A 16 2.61 -8.80 3.30
N GLY A 17 1.78 -9.47 4.11
CA GLY A 17 1.16 -10.73 3.72
C GLY A 17 -0.13 -10.52 2.90
N PRO A 18 -0.60 -11.56 2.18
CA PRO A 18 -1.83 -11.51 1.39
C PRO A 18 -3.06 -11.16 2.22
N ARG A 19 -3.11 -11.57 3.50
CA ARG A 19 -4.20 -11.22 4.43
C ARG A 19 -4.26 -9.72 4.72
N MET A 20 -3.11 -9.07 4.84
CA MET A 20 -3.00 -7.63 5.12
C MET A 20 -3.32 -6.81 3.88
N ALA A 21 -2.81 -7.23 2.71
CA ALA A 21 -3.13 -6.59 1.44
C ALA A 21 -4.62 -6.69 1.11
N LEU A 22 -5.29 -7.80 1.43
CA LEU A 22 -6.75 -7.93 1.32
C LEU A 22 -7.47 -6.97 2.27
N GLY A 23 -7.07 -6.91 3.56
CA GLY A 23 -7.66 -5.99 4.52
C GLY A 23 -7.51 -4.52 4.13
N LEU A 24 -6.38 -4.17 3.52
CA LEU A 24 -6.13 -2.86 2.94
C LEU A 24 -7.08 -2.58 1.77
N LEU A 25 -7.17 -3.46 0.78
CA LEU A 25 -8.05 -3.26 -0.38
C LEU A 25 -9.54 -3.31 -0.01
N SER A 26 -9.90 -3.99 1.08
CA SER A 26 -11.27 -3.99 1.62
C SER A 26 -11.62 -2.71 2.38
N GLY A 27 -10.63 -1.99 2.92
CA GLY A 27 -10.86 -0.76 3.70
C GLY A 27 -10.49 0.54 2.97
N LEU A 28 -9.59 0.47 1.99
CA LEU A 28 -9.00 1.60 1.28
C LEU A 28 -8.77 1.22 -0.18
N SER A 29 -9.19 2.10 -1.10
CA SER A 29 -8.85 1.95 -2.51
C SER A 29 -7.36 2.18 -2.76
N VAL A 30 -6.85 1.67 -3.88
CA VAL A 30 -5.45 1.87 -4.30
C VAL A 30 -5.06 3.35 -4.33
N ALA A 31 -5.97 4.22 -4.77
CA ALA A 31 -5.77 5.66 -4.79
C ALA A 31 -5.66 6.25 -3.37
N GLU A 32 -6.54 5.85 -2.45
CA GLU A 32 -6.48 6.24 -1.04
C GLU A 32 -5.21 5.76 -0.36
N LEU A 33 -4.70 4.58 -0.75
CA LEU A 33 -3.43 4.06 -0.24
C LEU A 33 -2.25 4.91 -0.74
N ALA A 34 -2.24 5.26 -2.03
CA ALA A 34 -1.21 6.13 -2.61
C ALA A 34 -1.26 7.54 -2.00
N GLU A 35 -2.45 8.06 -1.72
CA GLU A 35 -2.63 9.33 -1.03
C GLU A 35 -2.18 9.25 0.43
N ALA A 36 -2.56 8.21 1.17
CA ALA A 36 -2.13 7.99 2.54
C ALA A 36 -0.60 7.86 2.64
N VAL A 37 0.05 7.24 1.65
CA VAL A 37 1.50 7.18 1.57
C VAL A 37 2.11 8.55 1.30
N SER A 38 1.57 9.29 0.34
CA SER A 38 2.04 10.63 -0.01
C SER A 38 1.89 11.61 1.16
N ARG A 39 0.82 11.48 1.94
CA ARG A 39 0.55 12.26 3.15
C ARG A 39 1.23 11.70 4.40
N GLN A 40 2.00 10.62 4.27
CA GLN A 40 2.68 9.91 5.36
C GLN A 40 1.76 9.52 6.52
N GLU A 41 0.51 9.17 6.21
CA GLU A 41 -0.49 8.72 7.20
C GLU A 41 -0.29 7.24 7.58
N SER A 42 0.71 6.98 8.42
CA SER A 42 0.91 5.66 9.04
C SER A 42 -0.30 5.21 9.87
N GLY A 43 -1.07 6.16 10.42
CA GLY A 43 -2.26 5.90 11.23
C GLY A 43 -3.33 5.09 10.51
N ARG A 44 -3.62 5.42 9.24
CA ARG A 44 -4.58 4.67 8.40
C ARG A 44 -4.10 3.26 8.12
N LEU A 45 -2.80 3.09 7.92
CA LEU A 45 -2.17 1.79 7.68
C LEU A 45 -2.26 0.91 8.94
N THR A 46 -1.96 1.45 10.12
CA THR A 46 -2.07 0.71 11.39
C THR A 46 -3.49 0.37 11.83
N LYS A 47 -4.53 1.00 11.26
CA LYS A 47 -5.94 0.63 11.52
C LYS A 47 -6.30 -0.73 10.93
N VAL A 48 -5.53 -1.22 9.96
CA VAL A 48 -5.78 -2.52 9.35
C VAL A 48 -5.23 -3.63 10.27
N PRO A 49 -6.05 -4.63 10.63
CA PRO A 49 -5.62 -5.73 11.49
C PRO A 49 -4.45 -6.49 10.84
N GLY A 50 -3.32 -6.54 11.54
CA GLY A 50 -2.08 -7.15 11.08
C GLY A 50 -1.00 -6.15 10.62
N ILE A 51 -1.35 -4.87 10.38
CA ILE A 51 -0.34 -3.83 10.11
C ILE A 51 0.13 -3.21 11.43
N GLY A 52 1.30 -3.64 11.89
CA GLY A 52 1.97 -3.00 13.04
C GLY A 52 2.68 -1.70 12.65
N LYS A 53 3.12 -0.93 13.65
CA LYS A 53 3.89 0.33 13.48
C LYS A 53 5.10 0.16 12.55
N LYS A 54 5.86 -0.92 12.76
CA LYS A 54 7.05 -1.29 11.97
C LYS A 54 6.69 -1.62 10.52
N THR A 55 5.57 -2.29 10.28
CA THR A 55 5.11 -2.61 8.93
C THR A 55 4.55 -1.38 8.22
N ALA A 56 3.82 -0.51 8.93
CA ALA A 56 3.33 0.75 8.39
C ALA A 56 4.47 1.69 7.97
N GLU A 57 5.49 1.86 8.81
CA GLU A 57 6.68 2.66 8.49
C GLU A 57 7.44 2.08 7.30
N ARG A 58 7.61 0.76 7.27
CA ARG A 58 8.31 0.08 6.16
C ARG A 58 7.52 0.16 4.86
N LEU A 59 6.20 0.08 4.93
CA LEU A 59 5.30 0.26 3.80
C LEU A 59 5.37 1.70 3.27
N LEU A 60 5.35 2.70 4.15
CA LEU A 60 5.52 4.09 3.77
C LEU A 60 6.88 4.32 3.11
N LEU A 61 7.95 3.72 3.63
CA LEU A 61 9.30 3.88 3.08
C LEU A 61 9.44 3.20 1.70
N GLU A 62 8.96 1.96 1.58
CA GLU A 62 8.96 1.19 0.32
C GLU A 62 8.08 1.85 -0.74
N LEU A 63 6.86 2.29 -0.39
CA LEU A 63 5.97 2.97 -1.35
C LEU A 63 6.45 4.38 -1.66
N LYS A 64 7.06 5.12 -0.72
CA LYS A 64 7.71 6.41 -1.03
C LYS A 64 8.91 6.23 -1.96
N GLY A 65 9.66 5.14 -1.83
CA GLY A 65 10.75 4.77 -2.74
C GLY A 65 10.28 4.24 -4.09
N LYS A 66 9.08 3.63 -4.16
CA LYS A 66 8.49 3.02 -5.37
C LYS A 66 7.38 3.83 -6.04
N LEU A 67 6.95 4.96 -5.48
CA LEU A 67 6.09 5.93 -6.15
C LEU A 67 6.85 6.71 -7.26
N GLY A 68 8.10 6.36 -7.52
CA GLY A 68 8.72 6.62 -8.80
C GLY A 68 8.17 5.67 -9.87
N PRO A 69 7.95 6.21 -11.08
CA PRO A 69 7.00 5.93 -12.18
C PRO A 69 6.01 4.73 -12.22
N ASP A 70 6.06 3.70 -11.37
CA ASP A 70 5.27 2.47 -11.60
C ASP A 70 3.77 2.63 -11.26
N LEU A 71 3.40 3.66 -10.49
CA LEU A 71 2.01 4.06 -10.28
C LEU A 71 1.53 5.13 -11.28
N ALA A 72 2.47 5.74 -12.02
CA ALA A 72 2.24 6.81 -12.99
C ALA A 72 2.35 6.31 -14.45
N ALA A 73 2.19 5.01 -14.69
CA ALA A 73 1.92 4.51 -16.02
C ALA A 73 0.40 4.55 -16.25
N PRO A 74 -0.15 5.54 -16.98
CA PRO A 74 -1.48 5.41 -17.53
C PRO A 74 -1.47 4.19 -18.46
N ALA A 75 -2.54 3.41 -18.38
CA ALA A 75 -2.81 2.31 -19.28
C ALA A 75 -2.58 2.72 -20.74
N THR A 76 -1.87 1.88 -21.49
CA THR A 76 -2.19 1.65 -22.90
C THR A 76 -3.12 0.44 -22.96
#